data_AF-A0A7V7PM78-F1
#
_entry.id   AF-A0A7V7PM78-F1
#
_cell.length_a   1.000
_cell.length_b   1.000
_cell.length_c   1.000
_cell.angle_alpha   90.00
_cell.angle_beta   90.00
_cell.angle_gamma   90.00
#
_symmetry.space_group_name_H-M   'P 1'
#
loop_
_entity.id
_entity.type
_entity.pdbx_description
1 polymer ?
#
loop_
_entity_poly.entity_id
_entity_poly.type
_entity_poly.pdbx_seq_one_letter_code
_entity_poly.pdbx_strand_id
1 'polypeptide(L)'
;MNFAAITAGVGLVGTLLAASLQGGPAFSGDLAASGIVDPMTTGGIAAAASAPRDASGDIRLIDLKAGATCRTEAPPADGGLKAAPLGTDCAKSPSLSRIAYWRSEPDGSLVMADAGGRKVLEFAPGDGVMYESVYPSNELITIVPARG
;
A
#
# COMPACT_ATOMS: atom_id res chain seq x y z
N MET A 1 24.27 -33.06 54.35
CA MET A 1 23.11 -33.59 53.60
C MET A 1 22.63 -32.51 52.64
N ASN A 2 22.94 -32.69 51.36
CA ASN A 2 22.03 -32.60 50.22
C ASN A 2 20.99 -31.47 50.07
N PHE A 3 21.18 -30.74 48.95
CA PHE A 3 20.24 -30.29 47.91
C PHE A 3 19.29 -29.08 48.12
N ALA A 4 19.65 -28.01 47.38
CA ALA A 4 18.92 -27.36 46.29
C ALA A 4 17.52 -26.75 46.51
N ALA A 5 17.39 -25.46 46.13
CA ALA A 5 16.54 -24.93 45.04
C ALA A 5 16.47 -23.39 45.17
N ILE A 6 17.03 -22.60 44.23
CA ILE A 6 16.34 -21.91 43.11
C ILE A 6 15.20 -21.02 43.64
N THR A 7 15.20 -19.70 43.44
CA THR A 7 14.65 -19.06 42.23
C THR A 7 15.07 -17.58 42.12
N ALA A 8 15.26 -17.16 40.87
CA ALA A 8 15.67 -15.85 40.39
C ALA A 8 14.65 -14.72 40.65
N GLY A 9 15.13 -13.48 40.65
CA GLY A 9 14.30 -12.27 40.69
C GLY A 9 15.08 -11.06 40.18
N VAL A 10 14.93 -10.81 38.88
CA VAL A 10 15.52 -9.76 38.03
C VAL A 10 15.05 -8.36 38.45
N GLY A 11 15.84 -7.31 38.20
CA GLY A 11 15.26 -5.97 38.06
C GLY A 11 16.21 -4.78 38.06
N LEU A 12 17.09 -4.70 37.07
CA LEU A 12 17.94 -3.54 36.78
C LEU A 12 17.05 -2.42 36.19
N VAL A 13 16.94 -1.29 36.89
CA VAL A 13 16.31 -0.05 36.38
C VAL A 13 17.29 0.63 35.45
N GLY A 14 16.84 0.84 34.22
CA GLY A 14 17.65 1.27 33.10
C GLY A 14 17.97 2.75 33.05
N THR A 15 18.84 3.05 32.08
CA THR A 15 18.97 4.36 31.45
C THR A 15 19.39 4.14 30.01
N LEU A 16 18.47 4.45 29.09
CA LEU A 16 18.73 4.69 27.68
C LEU A 16 19.54 5.98 27.53
N LEU A 17 20.47 6.04 26.58
CA LEU A 17 20.51 7.09 25.55
C LEU A 17 21.61 6.81 24.52
N ALA A 18 21.24 7.08 23.27
CA ALA A 18 21.92 6.78 22.02
C ALA A 18 23.17 7.64 21.79
N ALA A 19 24.14 7.09 21.04
CA ALA A 19 24.81 7.76 19.92
C ALA A 19 25.97 6.90 19.39
N SER A 20 25.79 6.43 18.16
CA SER A 20 26.73 6.49 17.04
C SER A 20 28.25 6.29 17.26
N LEU A 21 28.80 5.51 16.31
CA LEU A 21 30.20 5.31 15.91
C LEU A 21 30.88 4.03 16.41
N GLN A 22 31.32 3.23 15.42
CA GLN A 22 32.24 2.09 15.49
C GLN A 22 31.58 0.71 15.64
N GLY A 23 30.71 0.37 14.69
CA GLY A 23 30.37 -1.02 14.41
C GLY A 23 31.54 -1.72 13.72
N GLY A 24 32.48 -2.25 14.50
CA GLY A 24 33.39 -3.30 14.07
C GLY A 24 33.22 -4.51 14.99
N PRO A 25 32.50 -5.58 14.58
CA PRO A 25 32.58 -6.80 15.34
C PRO A 25 33.82 -7.57 14.90
N ALA A 26 34.82 -7.61 15.77
CA ALA A 26 35.86 -8.62 15.75
C ALA A 26 35.22 -9.99 16.05
N PHE A 27 34.76 -10.68 15.01
CA PHE A 27 34.43 -12.09 15.09
C PHE A 27 35.68 -12.89 14.73
N SER A 28 36.38 -13.39 15.74
CA SER A 28 37.35 -14.48 15.58
C SER A 28 36.58 -15.80 15.59
N GLY A 29 36.45 -16.41 14.42
CA GLY A 29 35.86 -17.74 14.24
C GLY A 29 35.98 -18.18 12.78
N ASP A 30 37.02 -18.93 12.47
CA ASP A 30 37.26 -19.56 11.17
C ASP A 30 36.16 -20.58 10.83
N LEU A 31 35.32 -20.24 9.86
CA LEU A 31 34.70 -21.21 8.94
C LEU A 31 34.92 -20.66 7.54
N ALA A 32 35.94 -21.21 6.87
CA ALA A 32 36.17 -21.02 5.45
C ALA A 32 34.99 -21.58 4.65
N ALA A 33 34.04 -20.71 4.34
CA ALA A 33 33.21 -20.82 3.17
C ALA A 33 33.49 -19.57 2.33
N SER A 34 34.53 -19.65 1.48
CA SER A 34 34.68 -18.74 0.35
C SER A 34 33.57 -19.02 -0.67
N GLY A 35 32.33 -18.75 -0.28
CA GLY A 35 31.24 -18.57 -1.21
C GLY A 35 31.55 -17.28 -1.96
N ILE A 36 31.97 -17.41 -3.21
CA ILE A 36 31.98 -16.30 -4.15
C ILE A 36 30.52 -15.87 -4.27
N VAL A 37 30.13 -14.83 -3.54
CA VAL A 37 28.84 -14.18 -3.70
C VAL A 37 29.00 -13.24 -4.87
N ASP A 38 28.46 -13.62 -6.02
CA ASP A 38 28.39 -12.71 -7.16
C ASP A 38 27.50 -11.52 -6.79
N PRO A 39 27.98 -10.27 -6.95
CA PRO A 39 27.14 -9.10 -6.71
C PRO A 39 26.08 -9.04 -7.81
N MET A 40 24.83 -9.37 -7.45
CA MET A 40 23.68 -9.18 -8.33
C MET A 40 23.18 -7.74 -8.22
N THR A 41 23.55 -6.90 -9.17
CA THR A 41 22.95 -5.56 -9.31
C THR A 41 21.55 -5.72 -9.89
N THR A 42 20.53 -5.63 -9.04
CA THR A 42 19.14 -5.52 -9.50
C THR A 42 18.83 -4.06 -9.79
N GLY A 43 18.45 -3.75 -11.03
CA GLY A 43 17.93 -2.42 -11.37
C GLY A 43 16.54 -2.25 -10.77
N GLY A 44 16.41 -1.36 -9.78
CA GLY A 44 15.11 -0.91 -9.31
C GLY A 44 14.63 0.25 -10.18
N ILE A 45 13.46 0.10 -10.82
CA ILE A 45 12.73 1.26 -11.32
C ILE A 45 12.11 1.91 -10.09
N ALA A 46 12.49 3.15 -9.79
CA ALA A 46 11.71 3.94 -8.85
C ALA A 46 10.27 3.95 -9.37
N ALA A 47 9.29 3.76 -8.48
CA ALA A 47 7.91 4.04 -8.84
C ALA A 47 7.92 5.41 -9.50
N ALA A 48 7.52 5.48 -10.77
CA ALA A 48 7.34 6.76 -11.40
C ALA A 48 6.38 7.49 -10.48
N ALA A 49 6.83 8.62 -9.92
CA ALA A 49 5.89 9.56 -9.37
C ALA A 49 5.01 9.93 -10.56
N SER A 50 3.91 9.22 -10.73
CA SER A 50 2.76 9.71 -11.44
C SER A 50 2.48 10.99 -10.69
N ALA A 51 2.99 12.11 -11.22
CA ALA A 51 2.55 13.41 -10.79
C ALA A 51 1.03 13.29 -10.72
N PRO A 52 0.38 13.78 -9.65
CA PRO A 52 -1.05 13.96 -9.70
C PRO A 52 -1.28 14.81 -10.95
N ARG A 53 -1.68 14.19 -12.07
CA ARG A 53 -2.30 14.91 -13.17
C ARG A 53 -3.49 15.50 -12.45
N ASP A 54 -3.43 16.81 -12.21
CA ASP A 54 -4.37 17.55 -11.37
C ASP A 54 -5.68 16.77 -11.28
N ALA A 55 -5.87 16.05 -10.17
CA ALA A 55 -7.08 15.27 -9.93
C ALA A 55 -8.25 16.23 -9.61
N SER A 56 -8.22 17.43 -10.19
CA SER A 56 -9.33 18.36 -10.25
C SER A 56 -10.05 18.08 -11.57
N GLY A 57 -10.89 17.07 -11.55
CA GLY A 57 -11.69 16.71 -12.71
C GLY A 57 -12.46 15.42 -12.50
N ASP A 58 -13.40 15.18 -13.41
CA ASP A 58 -14.14 13.93 -13.45
C ASP A 58 -13.21 12.79 -13.90
N ILE A 59 -13.38 11.62 -13.28
CA ILE A 59 -12.76 10.35 -13.66
C ILE A 59 -13.84 9.37 -14.11
N ARG A 60 -13.41 8.34 -14.82
CA ARG A 60 -14.24 7.18 -15.16
C ARG A 60 -13.66 5.93 -14.51
N LEU A 61 -14.52 5.18 -13.83
CA LEU A 61 -14.25 3.82 -13.38
C LEU A 61 -14.86 2.86 -14.38
N ILE A 62 -14.05 1.99 -14.95
CA ILE A 62 -14.45 1.03 -15.98
C ILE A 62 -14.31 -0.36 -15.39
N ASP A 63 -15.44 -0.99 -15.07
CA ASP A 63 -15.51 -2.39 -14.65
C ASP A 63 -15.65 -3.27 -15.89
N LEU A 64 -14.52 -3.86 -16.30
CA LEU A 64 -14.45 -4.69 -17.50
C LEU A 64 -15.18 -6.04 -17.32
N LYS A 65 -15.36 -6.49 -16.08
CA LYS A 65 -16.04 -7.75 -15.75
C LYS A 65 -17.55 -7.59 -15.82
N ALA A 66 -18.08 -6.49 -15.29
CA ALA A 66 -19.50 -6.15 -15.36
C ALA A 66 -19.90 -5.45 -16.67
N GLY A 67 -18.93 -5.02 -17.48
CA GLY A 67 -19.19 -4.17 -18.65
C GLY A 67 -19.77 -2.81 -18.27
N ALA A 68 -19.45 -2.32 -17.07
CA ALA A 68 -19.97 -1.07 -16.53
C ALA A 68 -18.93 0.05 -16.63
N THR A 69 -19.40 1.26 -16.81
CA THR A 69 -18.59 2.48 -16.70
C THR A 69 -19.37 3.46 -15.86
N CYS A 70 -18.71 4.07 -14.90
CA CYS A 70 -19.28 5.20 -14.18
C CYS A 70 -18.34 6.39 -14.08
N ARG A 71 -18.93 7.58 -13.98
CA ARG A 71 -18.23 8.87 -13.85
C ARG A 71 -18.41 9.40 -12.43
N THR A 72 -17.35 9.97 -11.87
CA THR A 72 -17.33 10.61 -10.55
C THR A 72 -16.23 11.65 -10.52
N GLU A 73 -16.27 12.55 -9.55
CA GLU A 73 -15.12 13.42 -9.23
C GLU A 73 -13.92 12.56 -8.82
N ALA A 74 -12.70 13.03 -9.07
CA ALA A 74 -11.50 12.32 -8.63
C ALA A 74 -11.28 12.43 -7.11
N PRO A 75 -10.59 11.45 -6.48
CA PRO A 75 -10.26 11.54 -5.06
C PRO A 75 -9.27 12.69 -4.80
N PRO A 76 -9.42 13.42 -3.68
CA PRO A 76 -8.42 14.41 -3.29
C PRO A 76 -7.10 13.71 -2.92
N ALA A 77 -5.99 14.39 -3.19
CA ALA A 77 -4.64 13.89 -2.94
C ALA A 77 -4.13 14.16 -1.50
N ASP A 78 -5.02 14.44 -0.55
CA ASP A 78 -4.66 14.85 0.82
C ASP A 78 -4.47 13.68 1.81
N GLY A 79 -4.69 12.45 1.35
CA GLY A 79 -4.55 11.22 2.14
C GLY A 79 -5.64 11.00 3.18
N GLY A 80 -6.64 11.88 3.26
CA GLY A 80 -7.78 11.71 4.15
C GLY A 80 -8.74 10.64 3.64
N LEU A 81 -9.46 9.98 4.55
CA LEU A 81 -10.66 9.23 4.18
C LEU A 81 -11.76 10.24 3.79
N LYS A 82 -12.29 10.12 2.58
CA LYS A 82 -13.25 11.08 2.02
C LYS A 82 -14.43 10.34 1.41
N ALA A 83 -15.60 10.98 1.39
CA ALA A 83 -16.75 10.45 0.71
C ALA A 83 -16.46 10.28 -0.79
N ALA A 84 -16.89 9.17 -1.35
CA ALA A 84 -16.79 8.87 -2.77
C ALA A 84 -18.18 9.08 -3.41
N PRO A 85 -18.44 10.21 -4.10
CA PRO A 85 -19.74 10.50 -4.72
C PRO A 85 -19.97 9.67 -5.99
N LEU A 86 -19.97 8.35 -5.87
CA LEU A 86 -20.25 7.44 -6.98
C LEU A 86 -21.71 7.58 -7.42
N GLY A 87 -21.92 7.82 -8.72
CA GLY A 87 -23.25 7.97 -9.31
C GLY A 87 -24.00 6.65 -9.43
N THR A 88 -25.29 6.74 -9.80
CA THR A 88 -26.16 5.58 -10.04
C THR A 88 -25.69 4.69 -11.19
N ASP A 89 -24.86 5.23 -12.08
CA ASP A 89 -24.18 4.50 -13.14
C ASP A 89 -23.21 3.44 -12.61
N CYS A 90 -22.64 3.64 -11.41
CA CYS A 90 -21.81 2.63 -10.76
C CYS A 90 -22.62 1.43 -10.22
N ALA A 91 -23.96 1.52 -10.14
CA ALA A 91 -24.80 0.46 -9.55
C ALA A 91 -24.76 -0.87 -10.32
N LYS A 92 -24.35 -0.85 -11.61
CA LYS A 92 -24.18 -2.05 -12.43
C LYS A 92 -22.95 -2.88 -12.05
N SER A 93 -21.99 -2.27 -11.36
CA SER A 93 -20.81 -2.95 -10.83
C SER A 93 -21.04 -3.36 -9.37
N PRO A 94 -21.02 -4.66 -9.04
CA PRO A 94 -21.28 -5.13 -7.67
C PRO A 94 -20.27 -4.61 -6.63
N SER A 95 -19.02 -4.37 -7.02
CA SER A 95 -17.97 -3.83 -6.14
C SER A 95 -18.11 -2.32 -5.99
N LEU A 96 -18.29 -1.58 -7.09
CA LEU A 96 -18.44 -0.11 -7.07
C LEU A 96 -19.72 0.34 -6.37
N SER A 97 -20.82 -0.39 -6.52
CA SER A 97 -22.11 -0.06 -5.88
C SER A 97 -22.09 -0.03 -4.34
N ARG A 98 -21.04 -0.59 -3.71
CA ARG A 98 -20.89 -0.63 -2.26
C ARG A 98 -19.95 0.44 -1.70
N ILE A 99 -19.25 1.17 -2.56
CA ILE A 99 -18.26 2.15 -2.13
C ILE A 99 -18.96 3.36 -1.53
N ALA A 100 -18.48 3.78 -0.36
CA ALA A 100 -18.90 5.01 0.30
C ALA A 100 -17.74 5.97 0.48
N TYR A 101 -16.51 5.46 0.57
CA TYR A 101 -15.33 6.25 0.86
C TYR A 101 -14.14 5.86 -0.01
N TRP A 102 -13.21 6.79 -0.17
CA TRP A 102 -11.89 6.54 -0.72
C TRP A 102 -10.80 7.21 0.11
N ARG A 103 -9.56 6.76 -0.08
CA ARG A 103 -8.35 7.34 0.48
C ARG A 103 -7.18 7.11 -0.47
N SER A 104 -6.48 8.19 -0.80
CA SER A 104 -5.19 8.12 -1.49
C SER A 104 -4.11 7.77 -0.46
N GLU A 105 -3.26 6.79 -0.74
CA GLU A 105 -2.18 6.39 0.17
C GLU A 105 -0.85 7.05 -0.22
N PRO A 106 0.13 7.13 0.72
CA PRO A 106 1.44 7.74 0.44
C PRO A 106 2.26 7.05 -0.65
N ASP A 107 2.00 5.76 -0.91
CA ASP A 107 2.64 4.98 -1.99
C ASP A 107 2.00 5.22 -3.37
N GLY A 108 0.99 6.10 -3.43
CA GLY A 108 0.24 6.40 -4.64
C GLY A 108 -0.89 5.42 -4.92
N SER A 109 -1.14 4.41 -4.08
CA SER A 109 -2.32 3.55 -4.21
C SER A 109 -3.61 4.31 -3.84
N LEU A 110 -4.74 3.77 -4.30
CA LEU A 110 -6.08 4.27 -3.97
C LEU A 110 -6.87 3.16 -3.30
N VAL A 111 -7.29 3.39 -2.06
CA VAL A 111 -8.16 2.47 -1.33
C VAL A 111 -9.59 2.98 -1.40
N MET A 112 -10.54 2.11 -1.77
CA MET A 112 -11.97 2.38 -1.69
C MET A 112 -12.65 1.46 -0.68
N ALA A 113 -13.53 2.02 0.13
CA ALA A 113 -14.14 1.36 1.27
C ALA A 113 -15.66 1.49 1.28
N ASP A 114 -16.32 0.53 1.93
CA ASP A 114 -17.76 0.55 2.17
C ASP A 114 -18.16 1.53 3.30
N ALA A 115 -19.45 1.67 3.54
CA ALA A 115 -19.99 2.53 4.61
C ALA A 115 -19.49 2.17 6.03
N GLY A 116 -19.00 0.94 6.24
CA GLY A 116 -18.38 0.51 7.49
C GLY A 116 -16.87 0.74 7.54
N GLY A 117 -16.28 1.37 6.52
CA GLY A 117 -14.84 1.61 6.40
C GLY A 117 -14.04 0.36 6.00
N ARG A 118 -14.69 -0.74 5.61
CA ARG A 118 -13.98 -1.93 5.15
C ARG A 118 -13.55 -1.75 3.71
N LYS A 119 -12.30 -2.12 3.42
CA LYS A 119 -11.75 -2.13 2.06
C LYS A 119 -12.60 -3.02 1.14
N VAL A 120 -13.03 -2.44 0.03
CA VAL A 120 -13.75 -3.14 -1.04
C VAL A 120 -12.88 -3.25 -2.28
N LEU A 121 -12.15 -2.18 -2.61
CA LEU A 121 -11.20 -2.15 -3.72
C LEU A 121 -9.90 -1.49 -3.28
N GLU A 122 -8.80 -1.93 -3.90
CA GLU A 122 -7.52 -1.24 -3.86
C GLU A 122 -6.99 -1.16 -5.28
N PHE A 123 -6.38 -0.03 -5.60
CA PHE A 123 -5.79 0.20 -6.89
C PHE A 123 -4.35 0.64 -6.76
N ALA A 124 -3.50 0.19 -7.67
CA ALA A 124 -2.15 0.70 -7.86
C ALA A 124 -2.12 1.69 -9.05
N PRO A 125 -1.14 2.60 -9.11
CA PRO A 125 -0.89 3.39 -10.31
C PRO A 125 -0.70 2.48 -11.53
N GLY A 126 -1.45 2.75 -12.60
CA GLY A 126 -1.39 1.96 -13.84
C GLY A 126 -0.46 2.57 -14.88
N ASP A 127 -0.03 1.76 -15.85
CA ASP A 127 0.67 2.25 -17.04
C ASP A 127 -0.34 2.63 -18.13
N GLY A 128 -0.28 3.88 -18.61
CA GLY A 128 -1.23 4.41 -19.59
C GLY A 128 -2.63 4.77 -19.06
N VAL A 129 -2.92 4.44 -17.80
CA VAL A 129 -4.18 4.77 -17.09
C VAL A 129 -3.86 5.45 -15.74
N MET A 130 -4.86 5.88 -14.97
CA MET A 130 -4.59 6.47 -13.65
C MET A 130 -4.34 5.36 -12.62
N TYR A 131 -5.24 4.38 -12.59
CA TYR A 131 -5.20 3.31 -11.61
C TYR A 131 -5.72 1.99 -12.18
N GLU A 132 -5.19 0.89 -11.68
CA GLU A 132 -5.64 -0.48 -11.97
C GLU A 132 -5.93 -1.23 -10.67
N SER A 133 -7.03 -1.97 -10.62
CA SER A 133 -7.43 -2.71 -9.42
C SER A 133 -6.43 -3.83 -9.12
N VAL A 134 -5.93 -3.84 -7.88
CA VAL A 134 -5.03 -4.89 -7.34
C VAL A 134 -5.69 -5.71 -6.24
N TYR A 135 -6.80 -5.21 -5.65
CA TYR A 135 -7.61 -5.96 -4.70
C TYR A 135 -9.11 -5.76 -4.95
N PRO A 136 -9.92 -6.84 -4.75
CA PRO A 136 -9.47 -8.23 -4.73
C PRO A 136 -8.95 -8.64 -6.11
N SER A 137 -8.13 -9.69 -6.17
CA SER A 137 -7.42 -10.10 -7.40
C SER A 137 -8.31 -10.53 -8.58
N ASN A 138 -9.62 -10.67 -8.34
CA ASN A 138 -10.63 -11.06 -9.34
C ASN A 138 -11.53 -9.89 -9.80
N GLU A 139 -11.26 -8.67 -9.32
CA GLU A 139 -11.84 -7.45 -9.87
C GLU A 139 -10.94 -6.93 -10.99
N LEU A 140 -11.57 -6.42 -12.04
CA LEU A 140 -10.89 -5.90 -13.21
C LEU A 140 -11.45 -4.52 -13.53
N ILE A 141 -11.04 -3.56 -12.71
CA ILE A 141 -11.50 -2.17 -12.78
C ILE A 141 -10.31 -1.27 -13.05
N THR A 142 -10.50 -0.38 -14.02
CA THR A 142 -9.51 0.63 -14.39
C THR A 142 -10.08 2.03 -14.19
N ILE A 143 -9.26 2.94 -13.69
CA ILE A 143 -9.62 4.36 -13.55
C ILE A 143 -8.86 5.17 -14.59
N VAL A 144 -9.61 5.98 -15.34
CA VAL A 144 -9.08 6.87 -16.38
C VAL A 144 -9.63 8.28 -16.20
N PRO A 145 -8.97 9.32 -16.74
CA PRO A 145 -9.56 10.65 -16.78
C PRO A 145 -10.85 10.62 -17.60
N ALA A 146 -11.91 11.29 -17.13
CA ALA A 146 -13.07 11.51 -17.97
C ALA A 146 -12.69 12.58 -19.01
N ARG A 147 -12.43 12.17 -20.25
CA ARG A 147 -12.31 13.14 -21.34
C ARG A 147 -13.68 13.83 -21.53
N GLY A 148 -13.62 15.15 -21.70
CA GLY A 148 -14.77 15.99 -22.08
C GLY A 148 -15.31 15.63 -23.46
#